data_AF-A0A944UGH2-F1
#
_entry.id   AF-A0A944UGH2-F1
#
_cell.length_a   1.000
_cell.length_b   1.000
_cell.length_c   1.000
_cell.angle_alpha   90.00
_cell.angle_beta   90.00
_cell.angle_gamma   90.00
#
_symmetry.space_group_name_H-M   'P 1'
#
loop_
_entity.id
_entity.type
_entity.pdbx_description
1 polymer ?
#
loop_
_entity_poly.entity_id
_entity_poly.type
_entity_poly.pdbx_seq_one_letter_code
_entity_poly.pdbx_strand_id
1 'polypeptide(L)'
;MKNEKKVLPHSLLDSLNFLQKLARNLALLKYISSIFLLSLGSWATIFILDRFIETPIWFRTLLAGTTFFTVLYCGYQLFLQAYILPSSQEWLARKIKNTFGGPGDRFLGIIELTNAGKTEEGKYSQALFLAAQKKVNQEISKLPLKKTFDRKTIYQRIFSLFILSLLAALSFFSFPELSYNSLKRWVMPWTNISRATLTKFSNLPGEWILPRGEITQFPIQLDGNSKLKPQRAFIKDDHELSIEAQEDEGIYEFVIPGLFSTHIAQLNAGDYRRELTLKPVDRPLIKTLEVKAFYPTYLAIEPDIIIPINNTFSYPLGTKLLIEGNASRKLSSMRAILKNDDLDSAINKSFFSTEVPAMVDEESLTIELVDCFNLSPGSTQKIRLNPIVDKAPLVNFPDAPTEATIIINETLPIRISASDDYGVSRFQLCMQFPDREEDNSTQILWDQEEVGQIIKNEFTLPFDP
;
A
#
# COMPACT_ATOMS: atom_id res chain seq x y z
N MET A 1 69.22 -19.57 63.77
CA MET A 1 69.02 -19.99 62.36
C MET A 1 67.60 -19.64 61.98
N LYS A 2 67.41 -18.65 61.11
CA LYS A 2 66.10 -18.13 60.72
C LYS A 2 65.37 -19.21 59.91
N ASN A 3 64.13 -19.52 60.31
CA ASN A 3 63.17 -20.28 59.51
C ASN A 3 62.88 -19.51 58.22
N GLU A 4 63.72 -19.68 57.20
CA GLU A 4 63.36 -19.34 55.83
C GLU A 4 62.23 -20.29 55.41
N LYS A 5 61.00 -19.77 55.49
CA LYS A 5 59.79 -20.47 55.08
C LYS A 5 59.99 -21.06 53.69
N LYS A 6 59.45 -22.26 53.47
CA LYS A 6 59.34 -22.96 52.18
C LYS A 6 58.51 -22.14 51.19
N VAL A 7 59.07 -21.05 50.68
CA VAL A 7 58.47 -20.15 49.69
C VAL A 7 59.26 -20.30 48.40
N LEU A 8 58.55 -20.39 47.28
CA LEU A 8 59.17 -20.43 45.96
C LEU A 8 60.08 -19.21 45.75
N PRO A 9 61.22 -19.35 45.06
CA PRO A 9 62.09 -18.24 44.71
C PRO A 9 61.31 -17.16 43.93
N HIS A 10 61.62 -15.89 44.19
CA HIS A 10 60.95 -14.75 43.53
C HIS A 10 60.98 -14.86 41.99
N SER A 11 62.08 -15.31 41.39
CA SER A 11 62.20 -15.49 39.93
C SER A 11 61.29 -16.58 39.34
N LEU A 12 61.00 -17.65 40.11
CA LEU A 12 60.06 -18.69 39.69
C LEU A 12 58.61 -18.20 39.83
N LEU A 13 58.32 -17.41 40.85
CA LEU A 13 57.03 -16.72 40.99
C LEU A 13 56.80 -15.71 39.85
N ASP A 14 57.83 -14.95 39.46
CA ASP A 14 57.75 -14.02 38.33
C ASP A 14 57.50 -14.76 37.00
N SER A 15 58.12 -15.92 36.82
CA SER A 15 57.90 -16.79 35.65
C SER A 15 56.47 -17.34 35.60
N LEU A 16 55.91 -17.74 36.75
CA LEU A 16 54.50 -18.15 36.88
C LEU A 16 53.55 -16.99 36.64
N ASN A 17 53.81 -15.82 37.22
CA ASN A 17 53.01 -14.61 37.01
C ASN A 17 53.01 -14.16 35.54
N PHE A 18 54.16 -14.26 34.87
CA PHE A 18 54.28 -13.99 33.43
C PHE A 18 53.42 -14.95 32.61
N LEU A 19 53.51 -16.26 32.88
CA LEU A 19 52.72 -17.28 32.19
C LEU A 19 51.22 -17.16 32.49
N GLN A 20 50.84 -16.81 33.72
CA GLN A 20 49.46 -16.56 34.09
C GLN A 20 48.88 -15.39 33.29
N LYS A 21 49.58 -14.25 33.24
CA LYS A 21 49.17 -13.08 32.44
C LYS A 21 49.09 -13.42 30.96
N LEU A 22 50.06 -14.16 30.44
CA LEU A 22 50.10 -14.59 29.05
C LEU A 22 48.92 -15.53 28.72
N ALA A 23 48.68 -16.55 29.54
CA ALA A 23 47.57 -17.48 29.37
C ALA A 23 46.22 -16.76 29.39
N ARG A 24 46.05 -15.84 30.35
CA ARG A 24 44.85 -14.99 30.45
C ARG A 24 44.65 -14.16 29.20
N ASN A 25 45.68 -13.45 28.72
CA ASN A 25 45.57 -12.60 27.54
C ASN A 25 45.27 -13.40 26.26
N LEU A 26 45.90 -14.57 26.09
CA LEU A 26 45.62 -15.44 24.95
C LEU A 26 44.22 -16.07 25.01
N ALA A 27 43.75 -16.47 26.20
CA ALA A 27 42.39 -16.95 26.38
C ALA A 27 41.36 -15.87 26.07
N LEU A 28 41.56 -14.65 26.57
CA LEU A 28 40.73 -13.48 26.25
C LEU A 28 40.68 -13.26 24.74
N LEU A 29 41.84 -13.13 24.08
CA LEU A 29 41.91 -12.95 22.62
C LEU A 29 41.21 -14.08 21.86
N LYS A 30 41.42 -15.34 22.24
CA LYS A 30 40.82 -16.50 21.57
C LYS A 30 39.29 -16.50 21.68
N TYR A 31 38.73 -16.40 22.88
CA TYR A 31 37.29 -16.57 23.08
C TYR A 31 36.51 -15.31 22.71
N ILE A 32 37.03 -14.11 23.02
CA ILE A 32 36.41 -12.86 22.59
C ILE A 32 36.37 -12.76 21.07
N SER A 33 37.49 -13.04 20.38
CA SER A 33 37.48 -13.04 18.91
C SER A 33 36.53 -14.07 18.32
N SER A 34 36.40 -15.24 18.94
CA SER A 34 35.46 -16.29 18.48
C SER A 34 33.99 -15.87 18.65
N ILE A 35 33.65 -15.22 19.76
CA ILE A 35 32.31 -14.67 20.02
C ILE A 35 31.94 -13.63 18.95
N PHE A 36 32.81 -12.65 18.71
CA PHE A 36 32.54 -11.62 17.71
C PHE A 36 32.51 -12.18 16.29
N LEU A 37 33.43 -13.08 15.95
CA LEU A 37 33.49 -13.67 14.61
C LEU A 37 32.22 -14.44 14.29
N LEU A 38 31.71 -15.23 15.23
CA LEU A 38 30.48 -15.99 15.02
C LEU A 38 29.24 -15.09 14.98
N SER A 39 29.17 -14.08 15.85
CA SER A 39 28.05 -13.12 15.87
C SER A 39 27.99 -12.34 14.56
N LEU A 40 29.12 -11.80 14.09
CA LEU A 40 29.23 -11.12 12.81
C LEU A 40 28.95 -12.07 11.63
N GLY A 41 29.42 -13.32 11.69
CA GLY A 41 29.21 -14.30 10.64
C GLY A 41 27.74 -14.69 10.47
N SER A 42 27.03 -14.86 11.59
CA SER A 42 25.59 -15.11 11.61
C SER A 42 24.80 -13.93 11.06
N TRP A 43 25.12 -12.71 11.49
CA TRP A 43 24.53 -11.49 10.94
C TRP A 43 24.79 -11.36 9.43
N ALA A 44 26.03 -11.57 8.98
CA ALA A 44 26.41 -11.49 7.58
C ALA A 44 25.66 -12.53 6.72
N THR A 45 25.38 -13.71 7.28
CA THR A 45 24.59 -14.76 6.63
C THR A 45 23.15 -14.30 6.40
N ILE A 46 22.51 -13.66 7.39
CA ILE A 46 21.16 -13.07 7.22
C ILE A 46 21.20 -11.93 6.20
N PHE A 47 22.20 -11.05 6.30
CA PHE A 47 22.36 -9.91 5.39
C PHE A 47 22.45 -10.35 3.92
N ILE A 48 23.21 -11.42 3.63
CA ILE A 48 23.34 -11.99 2.28
C ILE A 48 22.06 -12.72 1.86
N LEU A 49 21.50 -13.57 2.71
CA LEU A 49 20.32 -14.37 2.38
C LEU A 49 19.08 -13.50 2.11
N ASP A 50 18.93 -12.40 2.84
CA ASP A 50 17.82 -11.45 2.64
C ASP A 50 17.79 -10.84 1.23
N ARG A 51 18.89 -10.92 0.47
CA ARG A 51 18.95 -10.49 -0.94
C ARG A 51 18.23 -11.45 -1.87
N PHE A 52 18.18 -12.73 -1.52
CA PHE A 52 17.67 -13.79 -2.39
C PHE A 52 16.31 -14.32 -1.92
N ILE A 53 16.13 -14.47 -0.61
CA ILE A 53 14.98 -15.16 -0.02
C ILE A 53 14.45 -14.33 1.16
N GLU A 54 13.14 -14.33 1.36
CA GLU A 54 12.56 -13.84 2.60
C GLU A 54 12.90 -14.81 3.74
N THR A 55 13.89 -14.46 4.57
CA THR A 55 14.37 -15.36 5.63
C THR A 55 13.25 -15.67 6.63
N PRO A 56 12.82 -16.94 6.74
CA PRO A 56 11.70 -17.30 7.60
C PRO A 56 12.09 -17.20 9.07
N ILE A 57 11.09 -17.03 9.93
CA ILE A 57 11.28 -16.84 11.38
C ILE A 57 12.09 -18.00 11.98
N TRP A 58 11.76 -19.25 11.64
CA TRP A 58 12.42 -20.44 12.19
C TRP A 58 13.94 -20.45 11.88
N PHE A 59 14.33 -20.04 10.68
CA PHE A 59 15.73 -20.03 10.26
C PHE A 59 16.51 -18.92 10.99
N ARG A 60 15.90 -17.74 11.12
CA ARG A 60 16.47 -16.64 11.92
C ARG A 60 16.63 -17.05 13.39
N THR A 61 15.62 -17.71 13.98
CA THR A 61 15.69 -18.18 15.37
C THR A 61 16.73 -19.27 15.56
N LEU A 62 16.92 -20.16 14.58
CA LEU A 62 17.98 -21.18 14.62
C LEU A 62 19.36 -20.53 14.61
N LEU A 63 19.61 -19.59 13.68
CA LEU A 63 20.86 -18.85 13.60
C LEU A 63 21.14 -18.07 14.89
N ALA A 64 20.19 -17.30 15.40
CA ALA A 64 20.34 -16.55 16.65
C ALA A 64 20.48 -17.46 17.88
N GLY A 65 19.79 -18.60 17.90
CA GLY A 65 19.92 -19.60 18.96
C GLY A 65 21.32 -20.23 18.98
N THR A 66 21.83 -20.62 17.81
CA THR A 66 23.20 -21.16 17.70
C THR A 66 24.26 -20.14 18.10
N THR A 67 24.12 -18.86 17.74
CA THR A 67 25.04 -17.82 18.24
C THR A 67 24.91 -17.62 19.75
N PHE A 68 23.71 -17.68 20.30
CA PHE A 68 23.51 -17.55 21.75
C PHE A 68 24.18 -18.68 22.54
N PHE A 69 23.95 -19.95 22.18
CA PHE A 69 24.56 -21.10 22.86
C PHE A 69 26.09 -21.12 22.77
N THR A 70 26.63 -20.74 21.62
CA THR A 70 28.08 -20.67 21.42
C THR A 70 28.71 -19.50 22.17
N VAL A 71 28.01 -18.38 22.33
CA VAL A 71 28.43 -17.27 23.21
C VAL A 71 28.49 -17.74 24.67
N LEU A 72 27.47 -18.45 25.14
CA LEU A 72 27.47 -19.04 26.49
C LEU A 72 28.64 -20.01 26.68
N TYR A 73 28.85 -20.93 25.73
CA TYR A 73 29.96 -21.88 25.78
C TYR A 73 31.32 -21.19 25.76
N CYS A 74 31.54 -20.23 24.86
CA CYS A 74 32.79 -19.47 24.78
C CYS A 74 33.00 -18.60 26.03
N GLY A 75 31.94 -18.02 26.59
CA GLY A 75 31.99 -17.25 27.83
C GLY A 75 32.39 -18.12 29.03
N TYR A 76 31.80 -19.30 29.15
CA TYR A 76 32.18 -20.28 30.17
C TYR A 76 33.64 -20.73 30.01
N GLN A 77 34.08 -21.06 28.78
CA GLN A 77 35.46 -21.43 28.50
C GLN A 77 36.44 -20.28 28.74
N LEU A 78 36.05 -19.04 28.44
CA LEU A 78 36.83 -17.86 28.76
C LEU A 78 37.02 -17.74 30.26
N PHE A 79 35.94 -17.85 31.05
CA PHE A 79 36.02 -17.76 32.51
C PHE A 79 36.96 -18.84 33.09
N LEU A 80 36.80 -20.08 32.65
CA LEU A 80 37.67 -21.19 33.06
C LEU A 80 39.13 -20.96 32.67
N GLN A 81 39.42 -20.66 31.40
CA GLN A 81 40.79 -20.62 30.88
C GLN A 81 41.52 -19.30 31.14
N ALA A 82 40.80 -18.22 31.43
CA ALA A 82 41.40 -16.93 31.72
C ALA A 82 41.57 -16.67 33.23
N TYR A 83 40.68 -17.23 34.07
CA TYR A 83 40.64 -16.91 35.51
C TYR A 83 40.85 -18.14 36.41
N ILE A 84 40.11 -19.23 36.20
CA ILE A 84 40.16 -20.39 37.12
C ILE A 84 41.47 -21.17 36.92
N LEU A 85 41.73 -21.68 35.72
CA LEU A 85 42.87 -22.57 35.46
C LEU A 85 44.23 -21.87 35.63
N PRO A 86 44.46 -20.63 35.14
CA PRO A 86 45.75 -19.95 35.31
C PRO A 86 46.06 -19.56 36.75
N SER A 87 45.07 -19.58 37.67
CA SER A 87 45.30 -19.31 39.09
C SER A 87 46.07 -20.45 39.78
N SER A 88 46.00 -21.66 39.23
CA SER A 88 46.73 -22.82 39.76
C SER A 88 48.17 -22.85 39.25
N GLN A 89 49.13 -22.82 40.18
CA GLN A 89 50.55 -22.95 39.88
C GLN A 89 50.88 -24.31 39.25
N GLU A 90 50.20 -25.38 39.71
CA GLU A 90 50.36 -26.73 39.17
C GLU A 90 49.89 -26.83 37.71
N TRP A 91 48.79 -26.16 37.37
CA TRP A 91 48.29 -26.13 36.00
C TRP A 91 49.29 -25.48 35.03
N LEU A 92 49.89 -24.34 35.44
CA LEU A 92 50.92 -23.66 34.66
C LEU A 92 52.18 -24.51 34.51
N ALA A 93 52.60 -25.19 35.59
CA ALA A 93 53.73 -26.11 35.57
C ALA A 93 53.50 -27.32 34.67
N ARG A 94 52.30 -27.91 34.69
CA ARG A 94 51.89 -28.97 33.74
C ARG A 94 51.92 -28.49 32.29
N LYS A 95 51.54 -27.23 32.02
CA LYS A 95 51.66 -26.65 30.68
C LYS A 95 53.11 -26.51 30.23
N ILE A 96 54.02 -26.07 31.10
CA ILE A 96 55.46 -26.04 30.80
C ILE A 96 55.99 -27.47 30.54
N LYS A 97 55.63 -28.45 31.38
CA LYS A 97 56.00 -29.86 31.22
C LYS A 97 55.58 -30.40 29.86
N ASN A 98 54.34 -30.14 29.45
CA ASN A 98 53.82 -30.64 28.17
C ASN A 98 54.53 -30.02 26.95
N THR A 99 55.06 -28.79 27.06
CA THR A 99 55.75 -28.13 25.94
C THR A 99 57.26 -28.39 25.93
N PHE A 100 57.91 -28.41 27.09
CA PHE A 100 59.38 -28.45 27.21
C PHE A 100 59.93 -29.75 27.82
N GLY A 101 59.09 -30.67 28.28
CA GLY A 101 59.50 -31.98 28.80
C GLY A 101 60.25 -31.88 30.13
N GLY A 102 61.45 -32.47 30.19
CA GLY A 102 62.23 -32.70 31.41
C GLY A 102 62.40 -31.49 32.36
N PRO A 103 62.80 -30.30 31.88
CA PRO A 103 62.87 -29.10 32.71
C PRO A 103 61.52 -28.71 33.35
N GLY A 104 60.42 -28.89 32.62
CA GLY A 104 59.07 -28.62 33.12
C GLY A 104 58.57 -29.66 34.12
N ASP A 105 59.00 -30.92 33.98
CA ASP A 105 58.69 -32.00 34.94
C ASP A 105 59.36 -31.76 36.29
N ARG A 106 60.64 -31.34 36.29
CA ARG A 106 61.35 -30.94 37.52
C ARG A 106 60.71 -29.71 38.17
N PHE A 107 60.23 -28.76 37.38
CA PHE A 107 59.53 -27.58 37.88
C PHE A 107 58.19 -27.92 38.52
N LEU A 108 57.41 -28.81 37.91
CA LEU A 108 56.19 -29.35 38.49
C LEU A 108 56.47 -30.07 39.81
N GLY A 109 57.50 -30.94 39.84
CA GLY A 109 57.91 -31.65 41.05
C GLY A 109 58.29 -30.70 42.20
N ILE A 110 58.95 -29.57 41.93
CA ILE A 110 59.25 -28.56 42.96
C ILE A 110 57.97 -27.90 43.49
N ILE A 111 56.98 -27.62 42.63
CA ILE A 111 55.71 -27.03 43.06
C ILE A 111 54.90 -28.03 43.90
N GLU A 112 54.84 -29.30 43.48
CA GLU A 112 54.19 -30.38 44.22
C GLU A 112 54.87 -30.62 45.59
N LEU A 113 56.20 -30.62 45.65
CA LEU A 113 56.96 -30.71 46.90
C LEU A 113 56.76 -29.48 47.79
N THR A 114 56.63 -28.28 47.20
CA THR A 114 56.34 -27.05 47.96
C THR A 114 54.93 -27.07 48.55
N ASN A 115 53.94 -27.59 47.81
CA ASN A 115 52.57 -27.72 48.28
C ASN A 115 52.42 -28.85 49.32
N ALA A 116 53.02 -30.02 49.08
CA ALA A 116 53.05 -31.13 50.04
C ALA A 116 53.80 -30.75 51.34
N GLY A 117 54.85 -29.94 51.23
CA GLY A 117 55.60 -29.43 52.38
C GLY A 117 54.85 -28.42 53.25
N LYS A 118 53.66 -27.94 52.84
CA LYS A 118 52.72 -27.16 53.67
C LYS A 118 51.80 -28.05 54.50
N THR A 119 51.58 -29.30 54.08
CA THR A 119 50.69 -30.28 54.72
C THR A 119 51.45 -31.31 55.57
N GLU A 120 52.68 -31.67 55.18
CA GLU A 120 53.54 -32.59 55.91
C GLU A 120 54.84 -31.91 56.35
N GLU A 121 54.99 -31.67 57.65
CA GLU A 121 56.23 -31.17 58.25
C GLU A 121 57.21 -32.34 58.49
N GLY A 122 58.44 -32.26 57.96
CA GLY A 122 59.57 -33.07 58.44
C GLY A 122 60.25 -34.06 57.48
N LYS A 123 59.77 -34.30 56.26
CA LYS A 123 60.27 -35.40 55.42
C LYS A 123 61.46 -35.11 54.46
N TYR A 124 61.99 -33.88 54.40
CA TYR A 124 62.99 -33.52 53.37
C TYR A 124 64.16 -32.68 53.90
N SER A 125 65.39 -33.01 53.47
CA SER A 125 66.60 -32.21 53.74
C SER A 125 66.50 -30.84 53.04
N GLN A 126 66.49 -29.78 53.84
CA GLN A 126 66.33 -28.39 53.39
C GLN A 126 67.42 -27.97 52.39
N ALA A 127 68.64 -28.47 52.55
CA ALA A 127 69.76 -28.19 51.65
C ALA A 127 69.56 -28.78 50.24
N LEU A 128 69.04 -30.01 50.14
CA LEU A 128 68.76 -30.66 48.85
C LEU A 128 67.63 -29.95 48.10
N PHE A 129 66.60 -29.50 48.82
CA PHE A 129 65.48 -28.76 48.24
C PHE A 129 65.91 -27.39 47.69
N LEU A 130 66.72 -26.64 48.44
CA LEU A 130 67.27 -25.35 47.97
C LEU A 130 68.20 -25.51 46.77
N ALA A 131 69.03 -26.57 46.73
CA ALA A 131 69.88 -26.87 45.59
C ALA A 131 69.04 -27.22 44.34
N ALA A 132 67.98 -28.00 44.51
CA ALA A 132 67.03 -28.35 43.44
C ALA A 132 66.31 -27.10 42.90
N GLN A 133 65.84 -26.20 43.78
CA GLN A 133 65.23 -24.92 43.38
C GLN A 133 66.20 -24.05 42.57
N LYS A 134 67.45 -23.92 43.02
CA LYS A 134 68.46 -23.11 42.32
C LYS A 134 68.75 -23.67 40.92
N LYS A 135 68.85 -25.01 40.79
CA LYS A 135 69.07 -25.68 39.51
C LYS A 135 67.87 -25.53 38.56
N VAL A 136 66.65 -25.76 39.04
CA VAL A 136 65.43 -25.60 38.22
C VAL A 136 65.21 -24.15 37.82
N ASN A 137 65.53 -23.18 38.69
CA ASN A 137 65.47 -21.77 38.34
C ASN A 137 66.42 -21.41 37.18
N GLN A 138 67.65 -21.96 37.18
CA GLN A 138 68.60 -21.79 36.08
C GLN A 138 68.16 -22.47 34.79
N GLU A 139 67.44 -23.60 34.87
CA GLU A 139 66.89 -24.29 33.70
C GLU A 139 65.67 -23.55 33.12
N ILE A 140 64.71 -23.15 33.95
CA ILE A 140 63.47 -22.46 33.54
C ILE A 140 63.74 -21.06 32.98
N SER A 141 64.66 -20.31 33.58
CA SER A 141 65.04 -18.96 33.10
C SER A 141 65.63 -18.95 31.69
N LYS A 142 66.18 -20.08 31.22
CA LYS A 142 66.71 -20.22 29.86
C LYS A 142 65.66 -20.63 28.83
N LEU A 143 64.47 -21.06 29.26
CA LEU A 143 63.43 -21.52 28.35
C LEU A 143 62.66 -20.33 27.73
N PRO A 144 62.29 -20.40 26.44
CA PRO A 144 61.42 -19.41 25.83
C PRO A 144 59.97 -19.62 26.26
N LEU A 145 59.61 -19.24 27.49
CA LEU A 145 58.28 -19.42 28.10
C LEU A 145 57.12 -18.93 27.22
N LYS A 146 57.37 -18.00 26.29
CA LYS A 146 56.39 -17.52 25.30
C LYS A 146 55.85 -18.62 24.37
N LYS A 147 56.63 -19.68 24.11
CA LYS A 147 56.26 -20.83 23.24
C LYS A 147 55.36 -21.87 23.92
N THR A 148 55.09 -21.74 25.22
CA THR A 148 54.21 -22.65 25.99
C THR A 148 52.78 -22.71 25.43
N PHE A 149 52.33 -21.64 24.78
CA PHE A 149 51.00 -21.55 24.19
C PHE A 149 51.10 -21.26 22.70
N ASP A 150 50.38 -22.04 21.89
CA ASP A 150 50.26 -21.80 20.46
C ASP A 150 49.44 -20.53 20.20
N ARG A 151 50.00 -19.62 19.41
CA ARG A 151 49.40 -18.34 19.06
C ARG A 151 48.88 -18.30 17.62
N LYS A 152 49.30 -19.24 16.77
CA LYS A 152 49.00 -19.21 15.32
C LYS A 152 47.50 -19.21 15.08
N THR A 153 46.77 -20.13 15.70
CA THR A 153 45.31 -20.22 15.58
C THR A 153 44.59 -18.97 16.13
N ILE A 154 45.14 -18.34 17.16
CA ILE A 154 44.56 -17.13 17.76
C ILE A 154 44.71 -15.95 16.79
N TYR A 155 45.90 -15.75 16.23
CA TYR A 155 46.11 -14.70 15.23
C TYR A 155 45.31 -14.93 13.95
N GLN A 156 45.15 -16.18 13.50
CA GLN A 156 44.26 -16.50 12.38
C GLN A 156 42.81 -16.07 12.66
N ARG A 157 42.27 -16.35 13.85
CA ARG A 157 40.92 -15.92 14.25
C ARG A 157 40.80 -14.40 14.32
N ILE A 158 41.78 -13.72 14.89
CA ILE A 158 41.81 -12.24 14.95
C ILE A 158 41.84 -11.66 13.54
N PHE A 159 42.65 -12.23 12.65
CA PHE A 159 42.73 -11.79 11.26
C PHE A 159 41.41 -12.02 10.50
N SER A 160 40.77 -13.18 10.68
CA SER A 160 39.43 -13.45 10.13
C SER A 160 38.39 -12.48 10.69
N LEU A 161 38.42 -12.18 11.98
CA LEU A 161 37.55 -11.19 12.61
C LEU A 161 37.79 -9.80 12.02
N PHE A 162 39.04 -9.41 11.81
CA PHE A 162 39.40 -8.14 11.20
C PHE A 162 38.82 -8.02 9.78
N ILE A 163 38.99 -9.06 8.94
CA ILE A 163 38.41 -9.09 7.59
C ILE A 163 36.89 -8.98 7.64
N LEU A 164 36.23 -9.78 8.50
CA LEU A 164 34.78 -9.79 8.59
C LEU A 164 34.23 -8.47 9.13
N SER A 165 34.92 -7.85 10.09
CA SER A 165 34.59 -6.53 10.61
C SER A 165 34.74 -5.45 9.53
N LEU A 166 35.75 -5.55 8.66
CA LEU A 166 35.94 -4.63 7.53
C LEU A 166 34.79 -4.77 6.52
N LEU A 167 34.39 -6.00 6.19
CA LEU A 167 33.25 -6.26 5.31
C LEU A 167 31.92 -5.78 5.90
N ALA A 168 31.72 -5.97 7.21
CA ALA A 168 30.57 -5.45 7.91
C ALA A 168 30.54 -3.91 7.88
N ALA A 169 31.67 -3.25 8.17
CA ALA A 169 31.79 -1.79 8.11
C ALA A 169 31.50 -1.26 6.69
N LEU A 170 32.04 -1.91 5.66
CA LEU A 170 31.76 -1.57 4.26
C LEU A 170 30.27 -1.69 3.93
N SER A 171 29.61 -2.75 4.42
CA SER A 171 28.17 -2.97 4.23
C SER A 171 27.34 -1.86 4.89
N PHE A 172 27.68 -1.47 6.12
CA PHE A 172 27.03 -0.36 6.83
C PHE A 172 27.25 0.99 6.14
N PHE A 173 28.43 1.22 5.56
CA PHE A 173 28.74 2.45 4.84
C PHE A 173 28.01 2.56 3.51
N SER A 174 28.03 1.50 2.69
CA SER A 174 27.38 1.50 1.37
C SER A 174 25.84 1.38 1.47
N PHE A 175 25.35 0.60 2.43
CA PHE A 175 23.96 0.20 2.56
C PHE A 175 23.48 0.24 4.03
N PRO A 176 23.35 1.44 4.62
CA PRO A 176 23.05 1.59 6.06
C PRO A 176 21.68 1.03 6.43
N GLU A 177 20.64 1.34 5.64
CA GLU A 177 19.27 0.89 5.91
C GLU A 177 19.15 -0.64 5.89
N LEU A 178 19.80 -1.28 4.92
CA LEU A 178 19.81 -2.73 4.74
C LEU A 178 20.58 -3.42 5.86
N SER A 179 21.76 -2.91 6.19
CA SER A 179 22.59 -3.44 7.26
C SER A 179 21.88 -3.34 8.62
N TYR A 180 21.22 -2.21 8.88
CA TYR A 180 20.43 -2.01 10.09
C TYR A 180 19.18 -2.91 10.14
N ASN A 181 18.46 -3.07 9.02
CA ASN A 181 17.31 -3.97 8.93
C ASN A 181 17.72 -5.43 9.24
N SER A 182 18.80 -5.92 8.62
CA SER A 182 19.33 -7.26 8.89
C SER A 182 19.81 -7.42 10.34
N LEU A 183 20.41 -6.37 10.93
CA LEU A 183 20.78 -6.38 12.35
C LEU A 183 19.54 -6.49 13.25
N LYS A 184 18.50 -5.71 12.98
CA LYS A 184 17.24 -5.75 13.74
C LYS A 184 16.57 -7.12 13.65
N ARG A 185 16.54 -7.72 12.45
CA ARG A 185 16.03 -9.07 12.20
C ARG A 185 16.87 -10.18 12.84
N TRP A 186 18.18 -9.96 13.01
CA TRP A 186 19.08 -10.88 13.72
C TRP A 186 18.93 -10.80 15.25
N VAL A 187 18.79 -9.60 15.82
CA VAL A 187 18.61 -9.41 17.28
C VAL A 187 17.22 -9.85 17.74
N MET A 188 16.19 -9.64 16.91
CA MET A 188 14.80 -9.97 17.22
C MET A 188 14.21 -10.98 16.20
N PRO A 189 14.75 -12.21 16.13
CA PRO A 189 14.43 -13.17 15.08
C PRO A 189 12.97 -13.63 15.08
N TRP A 190 12.28 -13.58 16.24
CA TRP A 190 10.86 -13.96 16.39
C TRP A 190 9.87 -12.92 15.88
N THR A 191 10.33 -11.71 15.53
CA THR A 191 9.43 -10.64 15.07
C THR A 191 9.24 -10.65 13.56
N ASN A 192 8.03 -10.30 13.11
CA ASN A 192 7.68 -10.21 11.70
C ASN A 192 8.08 -8.84 11.12
N ILE A 193 9.37 -8.53 11.17
CA ILE A 193 9.94 -7.32 10.56
C ILE A 193 10.08 -7.56 9.05
N SER A 194 9.48 -6.67 8.25
CA SER A 194 9.64 -6.65 6.80
C SER A 194 11.10 -6.41 6.42
N ARG A 195 11.56 -7.12 5.40
CA ARG A 195 12.93 -6.96 4.89
C ARG A 195 13.08 -5.64 4.15
N ALA A 196 14.22 -4.98 4.34
CA ALA A 196 14.59 -3.83 3.53
C ALA A 196 15.08 -4.29 2.15
N THR A 197 14.65 -3.61 1.10
CA THR A 197 15.01 -3.89 -0.30
C THR A 197 15.71 -2.68 -0.93
N LEU A 198 16.54 -2.94 -1.92
CA LEU A 198 17.21 -1.91 -2.73
C LEU A 198 16.24 -1.30 -3.74
N THR A 199 15.35 -2.13 -4.29
CA THR A 199 14.26 -1.68 -5.14
C THR A 199 13.06 -1.27 -4.29
N LYS A 200 12.56 -0.06 -4.53
CA LYS A 200 11.40 0.53 -3.83
C LYS A 200 10.45 1.16 -4.83
N PHE A 201 9.15 1.06 -4.55
CA PHE A 201 8.07 1.62 -5.36
C PHE A 201 7.30 2.66 -4.55
N SER A 202 6.84 3.72 -5.21
CA SER A 202 6.00 4.74 -4.59
C SER A 202 4.55 4.25 -4.52
N ASN A 203 3.89 4.45 -3.37
CA ASN A 203 2.44 4.27 -3.16
C ASN A 203 1.79 3.07 -3.88
N LEU A 204 2.25 1.86 -3.55
CA LEU A 204 1.62 0.63 -4.02
C LEU A 204 0.47 0.18 -3.09
N PRO A 205 -0.80 0.24 -3.54
CA PRO A 205 -1.90 -0.37 -2.81
C PRO A 205 -1.73 -1.90 -2.80
N GLY A 206 -2.16 -2.54 -1.71
CA GLY A 206 -2.11 -4.00 -1.58
C GLY A 206 -3.21 -4.72 -2.35
N GLU A 207 -4.32 -4.03 -2.64
CA GLU A 207 -5.46 -4.55 -3.41
C GLU A 207 -5.66 -3.65 -4.63
N TRP A 208 -5.71 -4.26 -5.82
CA TRP A 208 -5.95 -3.57 -7.09
C TRP A 208 -7.32 -3.98 -7.60
N ILE A 209 -8.16 -2.98 -7.83
CA ILE A 209 -9.52 -3.18 -8.30
C ILE A 209 -9.51 -2.98 -9.82
N LEU A 210 -9.91 -4.03 -10.54
CA LEU A 210 -9.84 -4.07 -11.99
C LEU A 210 -11.23 -4.30 -12.58
N PRO A 211 -11.55 -3.76 -13.76
CA PRO A 211 -12.76 -4.13 -14.48
C PRO A 211 -12.73 -5.62 -14.86
N ARG A 212 -13.78 -6.35 -14.52
CA ARG A 212 -13.86 -7.80 -14.77
C ARG A 212 -13.84 -8.11 -16.26
N GLY A 213 -12.96 -9.03 -16.66
CA GLY A 213 -12.87 -9.53 -18.04
C GLY A 213 -12.21 -8.57 -19.04
N GLU A 214 -11.67 -7.44 -18.57
CA GLU A 214 -11.09 -6.42 -19.44
C GLU A 214 -9.58 -6.28 -19.24
N ILE A 215 -8.85 -6.04 -20.33
CA ILE A 215 -7.41 -5.76 -20.27
C ILE A 215 -7.21 -4.38 -19.65
N THR A 216 -6.35 -4.30 -18.62
CA THR A 216 -6.09 -3.05 -17.88
C THR A 216 -4.60 -2.75 -17.86
N GLN A 217 -4.24 -1.52 -18.22
CA GLN A 217 -2.89 -1.00 -18.03
C GLN A 217 -2.75 -0.42 -16.63
N PHE A 218 -1.72 -0.86 -15.90
CA PHE A 218 -1.45 -0.42 -14.54
C PHE A 218 -0.01 0.07 -14.41
N PRO A 219 0.23 1.39 -14.39
CA PRO A 219 1.57 1.94 -14.23
C PRO A 219 1.99 1.91 -12.75
N ILE A 220 3.19 1.42 -12.49
CA ILE A 220 3.83 1.47 -11.16
C ILE A 220 5.09 2.30 -11.26
N GLN A 221 5.24 3.28 -10.38
CA GLN A 221 6.40 4.15 -10.35
C GLN A 221 7.44 3.70 -9.30
N LEU A 222 8.71 3.73 -9.67
CA LEU A 222 9.83 3.55 -8.75
C LEU A 222 9.96 4.76 -7.82
N ASP A 223 10.27 4.48 -6.56
CA ASP A 223 10.62 5.54 -5.60
C ASP A 223 11.96 6.16 -6.01
N GLY A 224 12.07 7.49 -5.93
CA GLY A 224 13.32 8.23 -6.20
C GLY A 224 14.48 7.80 -5.30
N ASN A 225 14.19 7.24 -4.11
CA ASN A 225 15.20 6.70 -3.19
C ASN A 225 15.59 5.24 -3.50
N SER A 226 15.05 4.65 -4.56
CA SER A 226 15.38 3.29 -4.98
C SER A 226 16.84 3.23 -5.46
N LYS A 227 17.66 2.41 -4.81
CA LYS A 227 19.09 2.25 -5.16
C LYS A 227 19.31 1.31 -6.35
N LEU A 228 18.37 0.39 -6.57
CA LEU A 228 18.42 -0.58 -7.67
C LEU A 228 17.21 -0.39 -8.58
N LYS A 229 17.48 -0.19 -9.87
CA LYS A 229 16.48 -0.07 -10.93
C LYS A 229 16.54 -1.32 -11.82
N PRO A 230 15.71 -2.35 -11.55
CA PRO A 230 15.74 -3.57 -12.34
C PRO A 230 15.14 -3.32 -13.73
N GLN A 231 15.73 -3.84 -14.80
CA GLN A 231 15.21 -3.62 -16.16
C GLN A 231 13.80 -4.20 -16.39
N ARG A 232 13.41 -5.18 -15.58
CA ARG A 232 12.15 -5.92 -15.73
C ARG A 232 11.52 -6.16 -14.35
N ALA A 233 10.21 -6.12 -14.32
CA ALA A 233 9.40 -6.51 -13.18
C ALA A 233 8.33 -7.52 -13.61
N PHE A 234 7.96 -8.42 -12.72
CA PHE A 234 7.04 -9.52 -12.99
C PHE A 234 5.92 -9.56 -11.97
N ILE A 235 4.70 -9.80 -12.42
CA ILE A 235 3.57 -10.18 -11.57
C ILE A 235 3.27 -11.65 -11.87
N LYS A 236 3.40 -12.51 -10.85
CA LYS A 236 3.16 -13.95 -10.99
C LYS A 236 2.14 -14.43 -9.98
N ASP A 237 1.22 -15.27 -10.42
CA ASP A 237 0.28 -16.00 -9.56
C ASP A 237 0.53 -17.51 -9.70
N ASP A 238 0.01 -18.29 -8.75
CA ASP A 238 0.04 -19.75 -8.76
C ASP A 238 -0.85 -20.32 -9.90
N HIS A 239 -1.81 -19.54 -10.40
CA HIS A 239 -2.71 -19.90 -11.51
C HIS A 239 -2.17 -19.55 -12.91
N GLU A 240 -0.86 -19.72 -13.14
CA GLU A 240 -0.17 -19.49 -14.43
C GLU A 240 -0.17 -18.04 -14.96
N LEU A 241 -0.77 -17.08 -14.25
CA LEU A 241 -0.66 -15.66 -14.61
C LEU A 241 0.79 -15.22 -14.48
N SER A 242 1.41 -14.80 -15.58
CA SER A 242 2.77 -14.26 -15.60
C SER A 242 2.83 -13.05 -16.51
N ILE A 243 2.85 -11.86 -15.90
CA ILE A 243 2.90 -10.58 -16.60
C ILE A 243 4.30 -9.99 -16.40
N GLU A 244 4.91 -9.51 -17.47
CA GLU A 244 6.19 -8.82 -17.47
C GLU A 244 5.99 -7.36 -17.87
N ALA A 245 6.64 -6.45 -17.17
CA ALA A 245 6.75 -5.04 -17.54
C ALA A 245 8.24 -4.67 -17.60
N GLN A 246 8.61 -3.89 -18.62
CA GLN A 246 9.94 -3.31 -18.74
C GLN A 246 9.97 -1.96 -18.03
N GLU A 247 11.14 -1.60 -17.51
CA GLU A 247 11.36 -0.28 -16.94
C GLU A 247 11.51 0.74 -18.07
N ASP A 248 10.70 1.80 -18.01
CA ASP A 248 10.81 2.97 -18.87
C ASP A 248 10.72 4.24 -18.03
N GLU A 249 11.79 5.04 -18.02
CA GLU A 249 11.92 6.28 -17.23
C GLU A 249 11.49 6.18 -15.74
N GLY A 250 11.71 5.02 -15.11
CA GLY A 250 11.32 4.77 -13.72
C GLY A 250 9.88 4.28 -13.52
N ILE A 251 9.16 3.96 -14.60
CA ILE A 251 7.79 3.45 -14.60
C ILE A 251 7.79 2.02 -15.17
N TYR A 252 6.98 1.16 -14.57
CA TYR A 252 6.66 -0.16 -15.11
C TYR A 252 5.19 -0.18 -15.49
N GLU A 253 4.90 -0.31 -16.77
CA GLU A 253 3.53 -0.42 -17.26
C GLU A 253 3.13 -1.89 -17.38
N PHE A 254 2.30 -2.37 -16.44
CA PHE A 254 1.80 -3.74 -16.47
C PHE A 254 0.52 -3.82 -17.30
N VAL A 255 0.51 -4.71 -18.29
CA VAL A 255 -0.68 -5.05 -19.07
C VAL A 255 -1.34 -6.26 -18.43
N ILE A 256 -2.34 -6.03 -17.59
CA ILE A 256 -3.06 -7.09 -16.89
C ILE A 256 -4.16 -7.63 -17.82
N PRO A 257 -4.20 -8.94 -18.11
CA PRO A 257 -5.25 -9.52 -18.95
C PRO A 257 -6.62 -9.44 -18.27
N GLY A 258 -7.69 -9.67 -19.02
CA GLY A 258 -9.05 -9.72 -18.47
C GLY A 258 -9.23 -10.83 -17.46
N LEU A 259 -9.30 -10.48 -16.18
CA LEU A 259 -9.46 -11.44 -15.07
C LEU A 259 -10.94 -11.59 -14.68
N PHE A 260 -11.36 -12.81 -14.36
CA PHE A 260 -12.74 -13.12 -13.95
C PHE A 260 -12.89 -13.44 -12.46
N SER A 261 -11.82 -13.92 -11.81
CA SER A 261 -11.75 -14.26 -10.39
C SER A 261 -10.69 -13.43 -9.67
N THR A 262 -10.73 -13.39 -8.34
CA THR A 262 -9.66 -12.74 -7.56
C THR A 262 -8.38 -13.57 -7.62
N HIS A 263 -7.23 -12.92 -7.83
CA HIS A 263 -5.91 -13.54 -7.89
C HIS A 263 -4.99 -12.96 -6.82
N ILE A 264 -4.24 -13.81 -6.11
CA ILE A 264 -3.23 -13.40 -5.14
C ILE A 264 -1.87 -13.55 -5.81
N ALA A 265 -1.35 -12.45 -6.36
CA ALA A 265 -0.13 -12.46 -7.14
C ALA A 265 1.07 -11.92 -6.34
N GLN A 266 2.27 -12.24 -6.79
CA GLN A 266 3.54 -11.76 -6.26
C GLN A 266 4.18 -10.81 -7.27
N LEU A 267 4.39 -9.56 -6.86
CA LEU A 267 5.17 -8.55 -7.60
C LEU A 267 6.64 -8.71 -7.29
N ASN A 268 7.41 -8.98 -8.33
CA ASN A 268 8.83 -9.29 -8.28
C ASN A 268 9.62 -8.29 -9.14
N ALA A 269 10.48 -7.48 -8.51
CA ALA A 269 11.36 -6.54 -9.22
C ALA A 269 12.73 -6.49 -8.54
N GLY A 270 13.77 -7.07 -9.16
CA GLY A 270 15.07 -7.18 -8.51
C GLY A 270 14.99 -7.96 -7.19
N ASP A 271 15.35 -7.31 -6.07
CA ASP A 271 15.23 -7.86 -4.72
C ASP A 271 13.87 -7.59 -4.06
N TYR A 272 13.01 -6.78 -4.67
CA TYR A 272 11.64 -6.51 -4.20
C TYR A 272 10.72 -7.71 -4.44
N ARG A 273 9.98 -8.10 -3.40
CA ARG A 273 8.90 -9.11 -3.46
C ARG A 273 7.76 -8.60 -2.58
N ARG A 274 6.54 -8.58 -3.12
CA ARG A 274 5.34 -8.20 -2.36
C ARG A 274 4.12 -8.91 -2.93
N GLU A 275 3.31 -9.44 -2.02
CA GLU A 275 1.99 -9.97 -2.37
C GLU A 275 1.01 -8.84 -2.67
N LEU A 276 0.22 -9.03 -3.73
CA LEU A 276 -0.83 -8.12 -4.17
C LEU A 276 -2.09 -8.90 -4.52
N THR A 277 -3.25 -8.32 -4.22
CA THR A 277 -4.54 -8.91 -4.54
C THR A 277 -5.12 -8.22 -5.77
N LEU A 278 -5.22 -8.94 -6.89
CA LEU A 278 -5.93 -8.48 -8.09
C LEU A 278 -7.39 -8.87 -7.97
N LYS A 279 -8.28 -7.90 -7.84
CA LYS A 279 -9.71 -8.12 -7.62
C LYS A 279 -10.55 -7.59 -8.77
N PRO A 280 -11.04 -8.48 -9.65
CA PRO A 280 -11.94 -8.09 -10.71
C PRO A 280 -13.34 -7.78 -10.18
N VAL A 281 -13.84 -6.61 -10.54
CA VAL A 281 -15.17 -6.12 -10.18
C VAL A 281 -15.86 -5.65 -11.45
N ASP A 282 -17.18 -5.85 -11.55
CA ASP A 282 -17.96 -5.41 -12.69
C ASP A 282 -17.91 -3.88 -12.82
N ARG A 283 -18.19 -3.30 -13.99
CA ARG A 283 -18.30 -1.83 -14.10
C ARG A 283 -19.56 -1.32 -13.38
N PRO A 284 -19.56 -0.08 -12.86
CA PRO A 284 -20.80 0.51 -12.35
C PRO A 284 -21.83 0.64 -13.47
N LEU A 285 -23.10 0.53 -13.11
CA LEU A 285 -24.24 0.60 -14.03
C LEU A 285 -25.22 1.66 -13.53
N ILE A 286 -25.87 2.38 -14.44
CA ILE A 286 -27.01 3.23 -14.10
C ILE A 286 -28.23 2.31 -13.97
N LYS A 287 -28.81 2.21 -12.77
CA LYS A 287 -29.97 1.36 -12.49
C LYS A 287 -31.27 2.05 -12.86
N THR A 288 -31.38 3.32 -12.51
CA THR A 288 -32.56 4.15 -12.78
C THR A 288 -32.11 5.50 -13.31
N LEU A 289 -32.89 6.02 -14.24
CA LEU A 289 -32.73 7.36 -14.79
C LEU A 289 -34.12 7.92 -15.07
N GLU A 290 -34.45 9.00 -14.39
CA GLU A 290 -35.74 9.69 -14.44
C GLU A 290 -35.49 11.15 -14.86
N VAL A 291 -36.34 11.66 -15.74
CA VAL A 291 -36.27 13.04 -16.22
C VAL A 291 -37.56 13.73 -15.83
N LYS A 292 -37.48 14.64 -14.87
CA LYS A 292 -38.60 15.44 -14.40
C LYS A 292 -38.62 16.77 -15.16
N ALA A 293 -39.76 17.09 -15.76
CA ALA A 293 -39.98 18.31 -16.50
C ALA A 293 -40.69 19.37 -15.66
N PHE A 294 -40.13 20.57 -15.62
CA PHE A 294 -40.74 21.76 -15.06
C PHE A 294 -41.22 22.62 -16.23
N TYR A 295 -42.50 22.45 -16.57
CA TYR A 295 -43.13 23.11 -17.71
C TYR A 295 -43.18 24.63 -17.55
N PRO A 296 -43.23 25.39 -18.67
CA PRO A 296 -43.46 26.83 -18.64
C PRO A 296 -44.71 27.20 -17.84
N THR A 297 -44.63 28.31 -17.12
CA THR A 297 -45.72 28.79 -16.24
C THR A 297 -47.04 29.03 -16.96
N TYR A 298 -47.00 29.39 -18.25
CA TYR A 298 -48.21 29.64 -19.05
C TYR A 298 -49.03 28.38 -19.32
N LEU A 299 -48.42 27.19 -19.30
CA LEU A 299 -49.13 25.92 -19.50
C LEU A 299 -49.93 25.50 -18.27
N ALA A 300 -49.60 26.02 -17.09
CA ALA A 300 -50.23 25.63 -15.82
C ALA A 300 -50.25 24.11 -15.54
N ILE A 301 -49.28 23.37 -16.10
CA ILE A 301 -49.11 21.92 -15.91
C ILE A 301 -48.14 21.68 -14.73
N GLU A 302 -48.52 20.80 -13.80
CA GLU A 302 -47.64 20.40 -12.70
C GLU A 302 -46.41 19.61 -13.22
N PRO A 303 -45.25 19.70 -12.56
CA PRO A 303 -44.06 18.97 -13.00
C PRO A 303 -44.27 17.44 -13.05
N ASP A 304 -43.94 16.82 -14.18
CA ASP A 304 -44.16 15.39 -14.41
C ASP A 304 -42.89 14.68 -14.93
N ILE A 305 -42.87 13.35 -14.86
CA ILE A 305 -41.77 12.51 -15.34
C ILE A 305 -41.98 12.19 -16.83
N ILE A 306 -41.02 12.55 -17.67
CA ILE A 306 -41.05 12.25 -19.09
C ILE A 306 -40.60 10.80 -19.32
N ILE A 307 -41.42 10.03 -20.02
CA ILE A 307 -41.08 8.69 -20.48
C ILE A 307 -40.37 8.80 -21.84
N PRO A 308 -39.14 8.31 -21.99
CA PRO A 308 -38.40 8.42 -23.25
C PRO A 308 -38.92 7.45 -24.31
N ILE A 309 -38.87 7.88 -25.57
CA ILE A 309 -39.06 7.02 -26.75
C ILE A 309 -37.71 6.89 -27.43
N ASN A 310 -37.17 5.67 -27.53
CA ASN A 310 -35.83 5.41 -28.10
C ASN A 310 -34.73 6.30 -27.51
N ASN A 311 -34.79 6.56 -26.19
CA ASN A 311 -33.84 7.39 -25.46
C ASN A 311 -33.84 8.88 -25.87
N THR A 312 -34.93 9.32 -26.50
CA THR A 312 -35.27 10.72 -26.76
C THR A 312 -36.36 11.16 -25.80
N PHE A 313 -36.13 12.27 -25.10
CA PHE A 313 -37.09 12.93 -24.23
C PHE A 313 -37.63 14.16 -24.95
N SER A 314 -38.93 14.14 -25.25
CA SER A 314 -39.62 15.23 -25.94
C SER A 314 -40.46 16.03 -24.98
N TYR A 315 -40.38 17.36 -25.07
CA TYR A 315 -41.03 18.27 -24.12
C TYR A 315 -41.28 19.66 -24.73
N PRO A 316 -42.22 20.46 -24.21
CA PRO A 316 -42.49 21.81 -24.71
C PRO A 316 -41.29 22.74 -24.59
N LEU A 317 -41.11 23.66 -25.55
CA LEU A 317 -40.09 24.70 -25.50
C LEU A 317 -40.25 25.56 -24.23
N GLY A 318 -39.13 25.88 -23.58
CA GLY A 318 -39.12 26.63 -22.31
C GLY A 318 -39.18 25.77 -21.06
N THR A 319 -39.35 24.45 -21.20
CA THR A 319 -39.31 23.48 -20.08
C THR A 319 -37.89 23.36 -19.54
N LYS A 320 -37.74 23.41 -18.21
CA LYS A 320 -36.48 23.06 -17.51
C LYS A 320 -36.54 21.60 -17.10
N LEU A 321 -35.42 20.89 -17.14
CA LEU A 321 -35.39 19.47 -16.76
C LEU A 321 -34.53 19.25 -15.52
N LEU A 322 -34.95 18.32 -14.69
CA LEU A 322 -34.16 17.74 -13.61
C LEU A 322 -33.95 16.27 -13.92
N ILE A 323 -32.70 15.87 -14.11
CA ILE A 323 -32.34 14.50 -14.45
C ILE A 323 -31.77 13.85 -13.21
N GLU A 324 -32.47 12.84 -12.72
CA GLU A 324 -32.12 12.12 -11.51
C GLU A 324 -31.86 10.65 -11.83
N GLY A 325 -30.94 10.03 -11.10
CA GLY A 325 -30.68 8.63 -11.29
C GLY A 325 -29.91 7.99 -10.16
N ASN A 326 -29.87 6.66 -10.19
CA ASN A 326 -29.19 5.88 -9.18
C ASN A 326 -28.25 4.87 -9.83
N ALA A 327 -26.99 4.89 -9.42
CA ALA A 327 -25.98 3.95 -9.88
C ALA A 327 -25.98 2.66 -9.04
N SER A 328 -25.42 1.59 -9.59
CA SER A 328 -25.28 0.32 -8.90
C SER A 328 -24.31 0.37 -7.71
N ARG A 329 -23.44 1.38 -7.67
CA ARG A 329 -22.43 1.62 -6.64
C ARG A 329 -22.33 3.10 -6.29
N LYS A 330 -21.63 3.40 -5.19
CA LYS A 330 -21.36 4.78 -4.76
C LYS A 330 -20.47 5.48 -5.79
N LEU A 331 -20.80 6.71 -6.09
CA LEU A 331 -20.13 7.59 -7.04
C LEU A 331 -19.09 8.45 -6.32
N SER A 332 -17.97 8.70 -6.99
CA SER A 332 -16.95 9.66 -6.58
C SER A 332 -17.09 10.98 -7.36
N SER A 333 -17.43 10.90 -8.64
CA SER A 333 -17.72 12.05 -9.48
C SER A 333 -18.76 11.74 -10.56
N MET A 334 -19.37 12.81 -11.08
CA MET A 334 -20.37 12.82 -12.13
C MET A 334 -20.12 14.09 -12.94
N ARG A 335 -20.20 13.98 -14.26
CA ARG A 335 -20.23 15.12 -15.18
C ARG A 335 -21.38 14.95 -16.14
N ALA A 336 -22.10 16.03 -16.36
CA ALA A 336 -23.18 16.11 -17.32
C ALA A 336 -22.78 17.15 -18.38
N ILE A 337 -22.52 16.68 -19.60
CA ILE A 337 -21.97 17.51 -20.68
C ILE A 337 -23.09 17.79 -21.68
N LEU A 338 -23.40 19.06 -21.89
CA LEU A 338 -24.41 19.55 -22.85
C LEU A 338 -23.75 20.57 -23.77
N LYS A 339 -23.83 20.41 -25.10
CA LYS A 339 -23.16 21.32 -26.07
C LYS A 339 -21.65 21.53 -25.83
N ASN A 340 -20.98 20.55 -25.21
CA ASN A 340 -19.59 20.62 -24.69
C ASN A 340 -19.37 21.51 -23.46
N ASP A 341 -20.43 22.02 -22.85
CA ASP A 341 -20.38 22.71 -21.56
C ASP A 341 -20.75 21.73 -20.44
N ASP A 342 -20.00 21.79 -19.33
CA ASP A 342 -20.30 21.04 -18.12
C ASP A 342 -21.47 21.72 -17.37
N LEU A 343 -22.50 20.94 -17.06
CA LEU A 343 -23.62 21.36 -16.22
C LEU A 343 -23.32 21.10 -14.74
N ASP A 344 -23.95 21.90 -13.88
CA ASP A 344 -23.94 21.66 -12.45
C ASP A 344 -24.57 20.30 -12.14
N SER A 345 -23.87 19.53 -11.29
CA SER A 345 -24.29 18.20 -10.90
C SER A 345 -24.11 17.97 -9.40
N ALA A 346 -25.05 17.23 -8.83
CA ALA A 346 -25.06 16.86 -7.43
C ALA A 346 -24.96 15.35 -7.29
N ILE A 347 -24.16 14.89 -6.32
CA ILE A 347 -23.98 13.47 -6.03
C ILE A 347 -24.24 13.23 -4.54
N ASN A 348 -25.00 12.20 -4.25
CA ASN A 348 -25.19 11.70 -2.90
C ASN A 348 -25.10 10.17 -2.88
N LYS A 349 -23.95 9.64 -2.47
CA LYS A 349 -23.64 8.20 -2.48
C LYS A 349 -23.80 7.63 -3.90
N SER A 350 -24.86 6.88 -4.18
CA SER A 350 -25.13 6.31 -5.50
C SER A 350 -26.12 7.14 -6.33
N PHE A 351 -26.78 8.11 -5.70
CA PHE A 351 -27.72 9.02 -6.37
C PHE A 351 -26.96 10.16 -7.04
N PHE A 352 -27.42 10.56 -8.22
CA PHE A 352 -26.94 11.73 -8.94
C PHE A 352 -28.11 12.56 -9.46
N SER A 353 -27.90 13.86 -9.59
CA SER A 353 -28.85 14.81 -10.14
C SER A 353 -28.14 15.88 -10.98
N THR A 354 -28.76 16.35 -12.04
CA THR A 354 -28.32 17.52 -12.81
C THR A 354 -29.51 18.28 -13.35
N GLU A 355 -29.40 19.61 -13.35
CA GLU A 355 -30.41 20.51 -13.89
C GLU A 355 -30.03 20.91 -15.31
N VAL A 356 -30.95 20.74 -16.24
CA VAL A 356 -30.80 21.17 -17.63
C VAL A 356 -31.64 22.43 -17.85
N PRO A 357 -31.02 23.54 -18.30
CA PRO A 357 -31.76 24.76 -18.59
C PRO A 357 -32.71 24.58 -19.77
N ALA A 358 -33.66 25.51 -19.92
CA ALA A 358 -34.57 25.49 -21.05
C ALA A 358 -33.79 25.61 -22.37
N MET A 359 -34.11 24.73 -23.32
CA MET A 359 -33.42 24.63 -24.61
C MET A 359 -34.32 25.02 -25.77
N VAL A 360 -33.68 25.46 -26.86
CA VAL A 360 -34.34 25.83 -28.12
C VAL A 360 -34.16 24.75 -29.19
N ASP A 361 -32.98 24.14 -29.25
CA ASP A 361 -32.61 23.15 -30.25
C ASP A 361 -32.54 21.74 -29.67
N GLU A 362 -32.67 20.73 -30.54
CA GLU A 362 -32.41 19.33 -30.19
C GLU A 362 -30.93 19.13 -29.85
N GLU A 363 -30.67 18.53 -28.69
CA GLU A 363 -29.31 18.33 -28.19
C GLU A 363 -29.11 16.97 -27.53
N SER A 364 -27.85 16.55 -27.43
CA SER A 364 -27.47 15.35 -26.71
C SER A 364 -26.79 15.68 -25.38
N LEU A 365 -27.35 15.21 -24.28
CA LEU A 365 -26.72 15.24 -22.97
C LEU A 365 -25.89 13.97 -22.77
N THR A 366 -24.63 14.13 -22.40
CA THR A 366 -23.74 13.01 -22.06
C THR A 366 -23.52 12.96 -20.56
N ILE A 367 -23.79 11.80 -19.94
CA ILE A 367 -23.57 11.56 -18.51
C ILE A 367 -22.34 10.68 -18.35
N GLU A 368 -21.31 11.24 -17.70
CA GLU A 368 -20.09 10.54 -17.33
C GLU A 368 -20.08 10.31 -15.82
N LEU A 369 -19.87 9.06 -15.41
CA LEU A 369 -19.86 8.65 -14.01
C LEU A 369 -18.54 7.98 -13.67
N VAL A 370 -18.07 8.22 -12.45
CA VAL A 370 -16.94 7.51 -11.86
C VAL A 370 -17.35 7.01 -10.49
N ASP A 371 -17.15 5.72 -10.24
CA ASP A 371 -17.49 5.11 -8.94
C ASP A 371 -16.42 5.32 -7.87
N CYS A 372 -16.66 4.81 -6.67
CA CYS A 372 -15.72 4.86 -5.55
C CYS A 372 -14.42 4.08 -5.77
N PHE A 373 -14.34 3.24 -6.80
CA PHE A 373 -13.14 2.51 -7.21
C PHE A 373 -12.49 3.13 -8.46
N ASN A 374 -12.89 4.34 -8.84
CA ASN A 374 -12.41 5.05 -10.00
C ASN A 374 -12.73 4.34 -11.33
N LEU A 375 -13.81 3.55 -11.38
CA LEU A 375 -14.30 2.87 -12.57
C LEU A 375 -15.49 3.62 -13.17
N SER A 376 -15.53 3.71 -14.49
CA SER A 376 -16.67 4.24 -15.25
C SER A 376 -17.54 3.13 -15.84
N PRO A 377 -18.82 3.41 -16.14
CA PRO A 377 -19.69 2.48 -16.87
C PRO A 377 -19.07 2.04 -18.19
N GLY A 378 -19.40 0.82 -18.66
CA GLY A 378 -18.84 0.26 -19.89
C GLY A 378 -19.25 0.99 -21.16
N SER A 379 -20.39 1.70 -21.13
CA SER A 379 -20.87 2.54 -22.21
C SER A 379 -21.24 3.92 -21.68
N THR A 380 -20.84 4.96 -22.40
CA THR A 380 -21.25 6.33 -22.12
C THR A 380 -22.75 6.48 -22.28
N GLN A 381 -23.43 6.99 -21.25
CA GLN A 381 -24.87 7.25 -21.31
C GLN A 381 -25.11 8.57 -22.03
N LYS A 382 -25.68 8.49 -23.24
CA LYS A 382 -26.08 9.67 -24.03
C LYS A 382 -27.59 9.73 -24.10
N ILE A 383 -28.18 10.88 -23.85
CA ILE A 383 -29.63 11.10 -23.86
C ILE A 383 -29.93 12.19 -24.89
N ARG A 384 -30.97 12.00 -25.70
CA ARG A 384 -31.43 13.02 -26.65
C ARG A 384 -32.55 13.84 -26.02
N LEU A 385 -32.41 15.14 -26.07
CA LEU A 385 -33.34 16.10 -25.52
C LEU A 385 -33.93 16.91 -26.67
N ASN A 386 -35.23 16.79 -26.88
CA ASN A 386 -35.92 17.32 -28.05
C ASN A 386 -37.03 18.31 -27.63
N PRO A 387 -36.74 19.62 -27.60
CA PRO A 387 -37.75 20.64 -27.36
C PRO A 387 -38.70 20.76 -28.56
N ILE A 388 -40.00 20.70 -28.30
CA ILE A 388 -41.08 20.82 -29.29
C ILE A 388 -41.77 22.17 -29.13
N VAL A 389 -41.97 22.85 -30.25
CA VAL A 389 -42.71 24.12 -30.27
C VAL A 389 -44.19 23.86 -30.00
N ASP A 390 -44.74 24.63 -29.07
CA ASP A 390 -46.16 24.66 -28.75
C ASP A 390 -46.98 25.18 -29.94
N LYS A 391 -48.13 24.55 -30.24
CA LYS A 391 -48.95 24.94 -31.38
C LYS A 391 -49.96 25.99 -30.94
N ALA A 392 -50.33 26.88 -31.86
CA ALA A 392 -51.42 27.81 -31.60
C ALA A 392 -52.76 27.04 -31.54
N PRO A 393 -53.70 27.45 -30.66
CA PRO A 393 -55.01 26.82 -30.56
C PRO A 393 -55.76 26.95 -31.88
N LEU A 394 -56.47 25.90 -32.27
CA LEU A 394 -57.29 25.86 -33.46
C LEU A 394 -58.74 26.13 -33.08
N VAL A 395 -59.32 27.18 -33.67
CA VAL A 395 -60.75 27.51 -33.53
C VAL A 395 -61.45 27.24 -34.85
N ASN A 396 -62.50 26.44 -34.81
CA ASN A 396 -63.34 26.12 -35.95
C ASN A 396 -64.79 26.51 -35.68
N PHE A 397 -65.48 26.93 -36.73
CA PHE A 397 -66.93 27.14 -36.77
C PHE A 397 -67.57 26.02 -37.60
N PRO A 398 -67.69 24.80 -37.06
CA PRO A 398 -68.33 23.71 -37.80
C PRO A 398 -69.75 24.10 -38.20
N ASP A 399 -70.09 23.89 -39.47
CA ASP A 399 -71.41 24.10 -40.06
C ASP A 399 -71.93 25.56 -40.09
N ALA A 400 -71.11 26.56 -39.72
CA ALA A 400 -71.51 27.96 -39.82
C ALA A 400 -71.44 28.47 -41.27
N PRO A 401 -72.48 29.18 -41.77
CA PRO A 401 -72.45 29.75 -43.11
C PRO A 401 -71.43 30.91 -43.18
N THR A 402 -70.63 30.96 -44.25
CA THR A 402 -69.70 32.09 -44.51
C THR A 402 -70.46 33.40 -44.70
N GLU A 403 -71.65 33.32 -45.29
CA GLU A 403 -72.57 34.43 -45.47
C GLU A 403 -73.99 33.89 -45.29
N ALA A 404 -74.80 34.58 -44.49
CA ALA A 404 -76.19 34.22 -44.25
C ALA A 404 -77.06 35.47 -44.29
N THR A 405 -78.14 35.41 -45.06
CA THR A 405 -79.22 36.40 -44.98
C THR A 405 -80.17 35.96 -43.89
N ILE A 406 -80.22 36.72 -42.79
CA ILE A 406 -81.03 36.42 -41.61
C ILE A 406 -82.21 37.37 -41.57
N ILE A 407 -83.43 36.85 -41.36
CA ILE A 407 -84.62 37.68 -41.12
C ILE A 407 -84.62 38.16 -39.66
N ILE A 408 -85.25 39.30 -39.37
CA ILE A 408 -85.22 39.94 -38.03
C ILE A 408 -85.64 39.03 -36.85
N ASN A 409 -86.43 37.98 -37.11
CA ASN A 409 -86.89 37.01 -36.10
C ASN A 409 -86.27 35.60 -36.28
N GLU A 410 -85.32 35.45 -37.20
CA GLU A 410 -84.68 34.18 -37.48
C GLU A 410 -83.47 33.98 -36.58
N THR A 411 -83.34 32.76 -36.05
CA THR A 411 -82.20 32.39 -35.22
C THR A 411 -81.17 31.58 -36.00
N LEU A 412 -79.89 31.97 -35.94
CA LEU A 412 -78.79 31.23 -36.55
C LEU A 412 -78.02 30.42 -35.48
N PRO A 413 -78.05 29.07 -35.52
CA PRO A 413 -77.18 28.26 -34.68
C PRO A 413 -75.73 28.36 -35.13
N ILE A 414 -74.84 28.71 -34.21
CA ILE A 414 -73.40 28.73 -34.41
C ILE A 414 -72.77 27.71 -33.47
N ARG A 415 -72.15 26.69 -34.06
CA ARG A 415 -71.29 25.76 -33.32
C ARG A 415 -69.87 26.23 -33.39
N ILE A 416 -69.18 26.17 -32.27
CA ILE A 416 -67.77 26.53 -32.18
C ILE A 416 -67.03 25.41 -31.47
N SER A 417 -65.89 25.05 -32.02
CA SER A 417 -64.96 24.16 -31.38
C SER A 417 -63.59 24.82 -31.29
N ALA A 418 -63.00 24.82 -30.11
CA ALA A 418 -61.60 25.18 -29.90
C ALA A 418 -60.84 23.93 -29.46
N SER A 419 -59.64 23.72 -29.98
CA SER A 419 -58.77 22.60 -29.60
C SER A 419 -57.32 23.01 -29.57
N ASP A 420 -56.58 22.48 -28.61
CA ASP A 420 -55.17 22.76 -28.40
C ASP A 420 -54.45 21.51 -27.90
N ASP A 421 -53.15 21.38 -28.17
CA ASP A 421 -52.36 20.21 -27.78
C ASP A 421 -52.01 20.17 -26.28
N TYR A 422 -51.92 21.33 -25.61
CA TYR A 422 -51.72 21.41 -24.16
C TYR A 422 -52.93 21.96 -23.40
N GLY A 423 -53.92 22.47 -24.13
CA GLY A 423 -55.22 22.84 -23.61
C GLY A 423 -55.55 24.31 -23.82
N VAL A 424 -56.83 24.60 -23.96
CA VAL A 424 -57.33 25.97 -24.07
C VAL A 424 -57.55 26.49 -22.66
N SER A 425 -57.04 27.68 -22.33
CA SER A 425 -57.20 28.29 -20.99
C SER A 425 -58.43 29.19 -20.87
N ARG A 426 -58.76 29.89 -21.96
CA ARG A 426 -59.92 30.78 -22.07
C ARG A 426 -60.44 30.77 -23.50
N PHE A 427 -61.75 30.77 -23.65
CA PHE A 427 -62.43 30.85 -24.93
C PHE A 427 -63.44 31.99 -24.92
N GLN A 428 -63.39 32.86 -25.93
CA GLN A 428 -64.29 34.00 -26.08
C GLN A 428 -64.94 34.02 -27.47
N LEU A 429 -66.24 34.28 -27.50
CA LEU A 429 -66.98 34.60 -28.71
C LEU A 429 -67.22 36.11 -28.75
N CYS A 430 -66.77 36.75 -29.82
CA CYS A 430 -66.88 38.20 -29.99
C CYS A 430 -67.61 38.53 -31.30
N MET A 431 -68.43 39.58 -31.28
CA MET A 431 -69.08 40.14 -32.46
C MET A 431 -68.63 41.58 -32.67
N GLN A 432 -68.33 41.93 -33.92
CA GLN A 432 -67.94 43.27 -34.33
C GLN A 432 -68.90 43.78 -35.40
N PHE A 433 -69.42 44.99 -35.20
CA PHE A 433 -70.25 45.68 -36.18
C PHE A 433 -69.39 46.68 -36.97
N PRO A 434 -69.25 46.52 -38.30
CA PRO A 434 -68.33 47.35 -39.08
C PRO A 434 -68.80 48.80 -39.30
N ASP A 435 -70.07 49.14 -39.03
CA ASP A 435 -70.73 50.36 -39.53
C ASP A 435 -71.13 51.37 -38.44
N ARG A 436 -70.54 51.31 -37.24
CA ARG A 436 -70.76 52.31 -36.18
C ARG A 436 -69.50 53.17 -36.00
N GLU A 437 -69.61 54.47 -36.30
CA GLU A 437 -68.54 55.48 -36.16
C GLU A 437 -68.13 55.79 -34.70
N GLU A 438 -68.77 55.19 -33.69
CA GLU A 438 -68.37 55.27 -32.28
C GLU A 438 -67.69 53.98 -31.83
N ASP A 439 -66.36 53.96 -31.96
CA ASP A 439 -65.42 52.92 -31.56
C ASP A 439 -65.73 51.50 -32.09
N ASN A 440 -64.70 50.78 -32.49
CA ASN A 440 -64.77 49.35 -32.77
C ASN A 440 -65.12 48.58 -31.48
N SER A 441 -66.36 48.68 -31.01
CA SER A 441 -66.86 48.06 -29.80
C SER A 441 -67.13 46.59 -30.09
N THR A 442 -66.05 45.81 -30.08
CA THR A 442 -66.13 44.35 -30.03
C THR A 442 -66.97 43.95 -28.82
N GLN A 443 -68.17 43.42 -29.06
CA GLN A 443 -69.03 42.91 -28.00
C GLN A 443 -68.66 41.47 -27.71
N ILE A 444 -68.31 41.18 -26.46
CA ILE A 444 -68.10 39.81 -25.99
C ILE A 444 -69.47 39.18 -25.75
N LEU A 445 -69.78 38.12 -26.49
CA LEU A 445 -71.05 37.39 -26.45
C LEU A 445 -70.98 36.19 -25.53
N TRP A 446 -69.80 35.60 -25.39
CA TRP A 446 -69.54 34.50 -24.48
C TRP A 446 -68.09 34.53 -24.01
N ASP A 447 -67.88 34.18 -22.74
CA ASP A 447 -66.57 34.10 -22.12
C ASP A 447 -66.54 32.91 -21.17
N GLN A 448 -65.61 32.01 -21.38
CA GLN A 448 -65.45 30.79 -20.60
C GLN A 448 -63.98 30.58 -20.26
N GLU A 449 -63.71 30.55 -18.97
CA GLU A 449 -62.44 30.12 -18.40
C GLU A 449 -62.55 28.65 -18.04
N GLU A 450 -61.98 27.77 -18.86
CA GLU A 450 -61.96 26.35 -18.59
C GLU A 450 -60.74 25.72 -19.26
N VAL A 451 -60.00 24.90 -18.50
CA VAL A 451 -58.79 24.21 -18.99
C VAL A 451 -59.20 22.86 -19.56
N GLY A 452 -59.21 22.74 -20.88
CA GLY A 452 -59.54 21.50 -21.58
C GLY A 452 -58.86 21.40 -22.93
N GLN A 453 -58.54 20.17 -23.38
CA GLN A 453 -57.93 19.93 -24.70
C GLN A 453 -58.88 20.29 -25.85
N ILE A 454 -60.20 20.13 -25.63
CA ILE A 454 -61.22 20.42 -26.61
C ILE A 454 -62.41 21.07 -25.91
N ILE A 455 -62.80 22.25 -26.37
CA ILE A 455 -64.02 22.95 -25.96
C ILE A 455 -64.99 22.91 -27.14
N LYS A 456 -66.23 22.50 -26.87
CA LYS A 456 -67.31 22.48 -27.87
C LYS A 456 -68.54 23.14 -27.29
N ASN A 457 -68.94 24.25 -27.90
CA ASN A 457 -70.13 24.99 -27.50
C ASN A 457 -71.06 25.20 -28.71
N GLU A 458 -72.35 25.20 -28.45
CA GLU A 458 -73.40 25.50 -29.44
C GLU A 458 -74.18 26.71 -28.94
N PHE A 459 -74.22 27.75 -29.77
CA PHE A 459 -74.89 29.02 -29.50
C PHE A 459 -76.00 29.24 -30.53
N THR A 460 -77.03 30.01 -30.20
CA THR A 460 -78.07 30.43 -31.15
C THR A 460 -78.15 31.95 -31.15
N LEU A 461 -77.86 32.57 -32.29
CA LEU A 461 -78.11 34.00 -32.55
C LEU A 461 -79.57 34.21 -32.96
N PRO A 462 -80.17 35.41 -32.84
CA PRO A 462 -79.65 36.58 -32.14
C PRO A 462 -79.52 36.29 -30.64
N PHE A 463 -78.41 36.74 -30.03
CA PHE A 463 -78.36 36.87 -28.58
C PHE A 463 -79.43 37.90 -28.20
N ASP A 464 -80.50 37.46 -27.55
CA ASP A 464 -81.39 38.41 -26.87
C ASP A 464 -80.52 39.03 -25.75
N PRO A 465 -80.23 40.35 -25.79
CA PRO A 465 -79.22 40.98 -24.93
C PRO A 465 -79.50 40.87 -23.43
#